data_AF-A0A1R3V602-F1
#
_entry.id   AF-A0A1R3V602-F1
#
_cell.length_a   1.000
_cell.length_b   1.000
_cell.length_c   1.000
_cell.angle_alpha   90.00
_cell.angle_beta   90.00
_cell.angle_gamma   90.00
#
_symmetry.space_group_name_H-M   'P 1'
#
loop_
_entity.id
_entity.type
_entity.pdbx_description
1 polymer ?
#
loop_
_entity_poly.entity_id
_entity_poly.type
_entity_poly.pdbx_seq_one_letter_code
_entity_poly.pdbx_strand_id
1 'polypeptide(L)' 'MSANPFIGRVGEISGTRELVISGTPYVVAYRVKDTQIEVLFVQHGAREWPGEV' A
#
# COMPACT_ATOMS: atom_id res chain seq x y z
N MET A 1 -6.59 9.66 -0.42
CA MET A 1 -7.03 8.32 -0.84
C MET A 1 -8.51 8.26 -1.15
N SER A 2 -9.43 8.71 -0.28
CA SER A 2 -10.89 8.57 -0.53
C SER A 2 -11.40 9.23 -1.82
N ALA A 3 -10.90 10.42 -2.17
CA ALA A 3 -11.31 11.11 -3.40
C ALA A 3 -10.71 10.49 -4.68
N ASN A 4 -9.60 9.76 -4.58
CA ASN A 4 -8.88 9.15 -5.71
C ASN A 4 -8.35 7.76 -5.29
N PRO A 5 -9.24 6.78 -5.08
CA PRO A 5 -8.87 5.48 -4.49
C PRO A 5 -8.02 4.62 -5.43
N PHE A 6 -7.93 4.97 -6.71
CA PHE A 6 -7.19 4.22 -7.72
C PHE A 6 -5.84 4.86 -8.10
N ILE A 7 -5.35 5.84 -7.33
CA ILE A 7 -4.08 6.53 -7.59
C ILE A 7 -2.84 5.65 -7.34
N GLY A 8 -2.96 4.61 -6.51
CA GLY A 8 -1.88 3.66 -6.26
C GLY A 8 -1.65 2.74 -7.46
N ARG A 9 -0.40 2.29 -7.62
CA ARG A 9 -0.01 1.29 -8.61
C ARG A 9 -0.75 -0.02 -8.35
N VAL A 10 -1.14 -0.75 -9.39
CA VAL A 10 -1.69 -2.11 -9.23
C VAL A 10 -0.61 -3.01 -8.62
N GLY A 11 -0.94 -3.69 -7.52
CA GLY A 11 -0.05 -4.62 -6.84
C GLY A 11 0.06 -5.95 -7.58
N GLU A 12 0.98 -6.80 -7.13
CA GLU A 12 1.18 -8.15 -7.69
C GLU A 12 -0.03 -9.06 -7.42
N ILE A 13 -0.66 -8.90 -6.25
CA ILE A 13 -1.87 -9.63 -5.88
C ILE A 13 -3.09 -8.93 -6.50
N SER A 14 -3.92 -9.70 -7.21
CA SER A 14 -5.12 -9.17 -7.85
C SER A 14 -6.02 -8.39 -6.86
N GLY A 15 -6.43 -7.19 -7.28
CA GLY A 15 -7.28 -6.30 -6.49
C GLY A 15 -6.55 -5.48 -5.42
N THR A 16 -5.23 -5.65 -5.26
CA THR A 16 -4.44 -4.78 -4.38
C THR A 16 -3.78 -3.65 -5.15
N ARG A 17 -3.41 -2.62 -4.39
CA ARG A 17 -2.70 -1.44 -4.87
C ARG A 17 -1.66 -1.03 -3.88
N GLU A 18 -0.61 -0.40 -4.40
CA GLU A 18 0.50 0.13 -3.62
C GLU A 18 0.56 1.64 -3.80
N LEU A 19 0.69 2.35 -2.68
CA LEU A 19 0.86 3.80 -2.66
C LEU A 19 2.14 4.16 -1.92
N VAL A 20 3.07 4.79 -2.63
CA VAL A 20 4.24 5.44 -2.03
C VAL A 20 3.77 6.73 -1.35
N ILE A 21 4.09 6.89 -0.07
CA ILE A 21 3.75 8.09 0.68
C ILE A 21 4.90 9.11 0.51
N SER A 22 4.68 10.05 -0.40
CA SER A 22 5.67 11.08 -0.75
C SER A 22 6.20 11.81 0.49
N GLY A 23 7.53 11.99 0.56
CA GLY A 23 8.20 12.61 1.71
C GLY A 23 8.45 11.68 2.89
N THR A 24 8.06 10.40 2.79
CA THR A 24 8.32 9.39 3.83
C THR A 24 8.89 8.10 3.22
N PRO A 25 9.57 7.26 4.01
CA PRO A 25 10.06 5.96 3.54
C PRO A 25 8.96 4.89 3.51
N TYR A 26 7.66 5.25 3.53
CA TYR A 26 6.57 4.28 3.65
C TYR A 26 5.88 3.98 2.32
N VAL A 27 5.57 2.69 2.13
CA VAL A 27 4.68 2.17 1.09
C VAL A 27 3.47 1.52 1.77
N VAL A 28 2.28 1.85 1.30
CA VAL A 28 1.03 1.27 1.81
C VAL A 28 0.45 0.34 0.76
N ALA A 29 0.23 -0.92 1.12
CA ALA A 29 -0.58 -1.81 0.33
C ALA A 29 -2.03 -1.76 0.82
N TYR A 30 -2.96 -1.61 -0.12
CA TYR A 30 -4.38 -1.48 0.17
C TYR A 30 -5.22 -2.12 -0.93
N ARG A 31 -6.52 -2.24 -0.71
CA ARG A 31 -7.49 -2.61 -1.74
C ARG A 31 -8.71 -1.71 -1.68
N VAL A 32 -9.34 -1.52 -2.83
CA VAL A 32 -10.58 -0.74 -2.97
C VAL A 32 -11.74 -1.71 -2.99
N LYS A 33 -12.68 -1.54 -2.06
CA LYS A 33 -13.98 -2.19 -2.03
C LYS A 33 -15.05 -1.14 -2.37
N ASP A 34 -16.28 -1.60 -2.62
CA ASP A 34 -17.36 -0.75 -3.11
C ASP A 34 -17.61 0.51 -2.27
N THR A 35 -17.46 0.39 -0.95
CA THR A 35 -17.74 1.49 0.00
C THR A 35 -16.53 1.90 0.85
N GLN A 36 -15.39 1.19 0.73
CA GLN A 36 -14.27 1.39 1.64
C GLN A 36 -12.90 1.07 1.04
N ILE A 37 -11.87 1.60 1.68
CA ILE A 37 -10.48 1.28 1.42
C ILE A 37 -9.97 0.44 2.60
N GLU A 38 -9.43 -0.72 2.31
CA GLU A 38 -8.83 -1.59 3.32
C GLU A 38 -7.30 -1.52 3.20
N VAL A 39 -6.63 -1.10 4.27
CA VAL A 39 -5.17 -1.13 4.38
C VAL A 39 -4.76 -2.54 4.79
N LEU A 40 -3.90 -3.16 3.99
CA LEU A 40 -3.44 -4.53 4.19
C LEU A 40 -2.15 -4.57 5.00
N PHE A 41 -1.18 -3.73 4.62
CA PHE A 41 0.06 -3.54 5.36
C PHE A 41 0.68 -2.17 5.07
N VAL A 42 1.56 -1.75 5.98
CA VAL A 42 2.42 -0.57 5.82
C VAL A 42 3.86 -1.03 5.94
N GLN A 43 4.66 -0.79 4.91
CA GLN A 43 6.05 -1.18 4.85
C GLN A 43 6.94 0.05 4.88
N HIS A 44 8.03 -0.01 5.66
CA HIS A 44 9.09 0.98 5.60
C HIS A 44 10.11 0.56 4.53
N GLY A 45 10.00 1.11 3.32
CA GLY A 45 10.81 0.76 2.15
C GLY A 45 12.30 1.10 2.26
N ALA A 46 12.72 1.95 3.21
CA ALA A 46 14.14 2.23 3.47
C ALA A 46 14.77 1.29 4.51
N ARG A 47 14.03 0.29 5.02
CA ARG A 47 14.53 -0.71 5.97
C ARG A 47 14.44 -2.08 5.30
N GLU A 48 15.50 -2.88 5.43
CA GLU A 48 15.42 -4.28 5.05
C GLU A 48 14.36 -5.00 5.88
N TRP A 49 13.66 -5.95 5.26
CA TRP A 49 12.78 -6.83 6.00
C TRP A 49 13.60 -7.54 7.09
N PRO A 50 13.10 -7.63 8.33
CA PRO A 50 13.75 -8.45 9.33
C PRO A 50 13.88 -9.87 8.78
N GLY A 51 15.10 -10.40 8.78
CA GLY A 51 15.37 -11.79 8.45
C GLY A 51 14.62 -12.72 9.40
N GLU A 52 14.51 -13.99 9.01
CA GLU A 52 13.90 -15.03 9.82
C GLU A 52 14.59 -15.09 11.20
N VAL A 53 13.78 -15.12 12.27
CA VAL A 53 14.21 -15.28 13.67
C VAL A 53 14.41 -16.74 14.03
#